data_AF-A0A9X2Y9P3-F1
#
_entry.id   AF-A0A9X2Y9P3-F1
#
_cell.length_a   1.000
_cell.length_b   1.000
_cell.length_c   1.000
_cell.angle_alpha   90.00
_cell.angle_beta   90.00
_cell.angle_gamma   90.00
#
_symmetry.space_group_name_H-M   'P 1'
#
loop_
_entity.id
_entity.type
_entity.pdbx_description
1 polymer ?
#
loop_
_entity_poly.entity_id
_entity_poly.type
_entity_poly.pdbx_seq_one_letter_code
_entity_poly.pdbx_strand_id
1 'polypeptide(L)' 'EHRCTHIAGATPFLDGILTAAQRAGTRLPDLEVFICGGASVPPSLIRRAADYFEKAAVSRVYGSTEVPVTT' A
#
# COMPACT_ATOMS: atom_id res chain seq x y z
N GLU A 1 15.27 8.77 -3.08
CA GLU A 1 16.36 8.92 -2.09
C GLU A 1 16.58 7.65 -1.27
N HIS A 2 15.57 7.10 -0.58
CA HIS A 2 15.76 5.96 0.33
C HIS A 2 15.43 4.56 -0.22
N ARG A 3 14.90 4.44 -1.45
CA ARG A 3 14.52 3.15 -2.09
C ARG A 3 13.69 2.24 -1.16
N CYS A 4 12.63 2.78 -0.56
CA CYS A 4 11.81 2.03 0.39
C CYS A 4 11.19 0.81 -0.28
N THR A 5 11.52 -0.39 0.21
CA THR A 5 10.97 -1.66 -0.29
C THR A 5 9.69 -2.08 0.43
N HIS A 6 9.51 -1.63 1.68
CA HIS A 6 8.37 -1.99 2.54
C HIS A 6 7.72 -0.75 3.11
N ILE A 7 6.39 -0.67 2.99
CA ILE A 7 5.58 0.41 3.56
C ILE A 7 4.38 -0.21 4.29
N ALA A 8 4.10 0.27 5.50
CA ALA A 8 2.85 0.01 6.20
C ALA A 8 2.15 1.34 6.47
N GLY A 9 0.86 1.43 6.14
CA GLY A 9 0.10 2.65 6.31
C GLY A 9 -1.41 2.46 6.23
N ALA A 10 -2.15 3.47 6.67
CA ALA A 10 -3.59 3.55 6.50
C ALA A 10 -4.03 3.77 5.04
N THR A 11 -5.29 3.45 4.75
CA THR A 11 -5.96 3.63 3.44
C THR A 11 -5.65 4.96 2.73
N PRO A 12 -5.70 6.14 3.37
CA PRO A 12 -5.39 7.40 2.68
C PRO A 12 -3.93 7.50 2.19
N PHE A 13 -2.98 6.83 2.86
CA PHE A 13 -1.60 6.82 2.40
C PHE A 13 -1.44 5.98 1.13
N LEU A 14 -2.13 4.84 1.03
CA LEU A 14 -2.12 4.03 -0.18
C LEU A 14 -2.70 4.80 -1.38
N ASP A 15 -3.85 5.44 -1.20
CA ASP A 15 -4.49 6.22 -2.26
C ASP A 15 -3.65 7.44 -2.68
N GLY A 16 -3.07 8.13 -1.69
CA GLY A 16 -2.17 9.27 -1.93
C GLY A 16 -0.89 8.87 -2.68
N ILE A 17 -0.23 7.78 -2.28
CA ILE A 17 0.98 7.27 -2.93
C ILE A 17 0.66 6.80 -4.35
N LEU A 18 -0.44 6.06 -4.54
CA LEU A 18 -0.88 5.63 -5.88
C LEU A 18 -1.13 6.84 -6.80
N THR A 19 -1.86 7.84 -6.31
CA THR A 19 -2.15 9.07 -7.06
C THR A 19 -0.87 9.85 -7.38
N ALA A 20 0.05 9.98 -6.42
CA ALA A 20 1.31 10.67 -6.63
C ALA A 20 2.21 9.92 -7.64
N ALA A 21 2.28 8.60 -7.54
CA ALA A 21 3.04 7.76 -8.46
C ALA A 21 2.51 7.86 -9.90
N GLN A 22 1.18 7.88 -10.07
CA GLN A 22 0.51 8.13 -11.35
C GLN A 22 0.87 9.50 -11.93
N ARG A 23 0.79 10.55 -11.12
CA ARG A 23 1.14 11.92 -11.55
C ARG A 23 2.62 12.04 -11.92
N ALA A 24 3.49 11.37 -11.20
CA ALA A 24 4.93 11.35 -11.46
C ALA A 24 5.36 10.36 -12.57
N GLY A 25 4.42 9.57 -13.12
CA GLY A 25 4.72 8.56 -14.14
C GLY A 25 5.61 7.40 -13.65
N THR A 26 5.73 7.20 -12.33
CA THR A 26 6.56 6.13 -11.76
C THR A 26 5.72 4.94 -11.34
N ARG A 27 6.32 3.75 -11.43
CA ARG A 27 5.75 2.48 -10.98
C ARG A 27 6.31 2.01 -9.62
N LEU A 28 7.16 2.83 -9.00
CA LEU A 28 7.89 2.52 -7.76
C LEU A 28 8.61 1.15 -7.85
N PRO A 29 9.63 1.01 -8.71
CA PRO A 29 10.21 -0.29 -9.07
C PRO A 29 10.97 -1.00 -7.92
N ASP A 30 11.28 -0.27 -6.85
CA ASP A 30 11.89 -0.79 -5.62
C ASP A 30 10.84 -1.21 -4.57
N LEU A 31 9.56 -0.84 -4.75
CA LEU A 31 8.52 -1.19 -3.79
C LEU A 31 8.14 -2.66 -3.95
N GLU A 32 8.33 -3.43 -2.87
CA GLU A 32 8.07 -4.87 -2.83
C GLU A 32 6.79 -5.18 -2.04
N VAL A 33 6.51 -4.43 -0.97
CA VAL A 33 5.36 -4.69 -0.10
C VAL A 33 4.70 -3.39 0.35
N PHE A 34 3.37 -3.34 0.24
CA PHE A 34 2.55 -2.33 0.89
C PHE A 34 1.46 -3.00 1.75
N ILE A 35 1.51 -2.75 3.06
CA ILE A 35 0.53 -3.24 4.03
C ILE A 35 -0.44 -2.12 4.37
N CYS A 36 -1.72 -2.32 4.06
CA CYS A 36 -2.79 -1.35 4.31
C CYS A 36 -3.67 -1.79 5.49
N GLY A 37 -3.73 -1.02 6.58
CA GLY A 37 -4.51 -1.41 7.78
C GLY A 37 -4.92 -0.23 8.66
N GLY A 38 -5.61 -0.51 9.78
CA GLY A 38 -6.02 0.50 10.76
C GLY A 38 -7.25 1.35 10.39
N ALA A 39 -7.85 1.11 9.23
CA ALA A 39 -9.10 1.72 8.78
C ALA A 39 -9.84 0.79 7.80
N SER A 40 -11.04 1.18 7.35
CA SER A 40 -11.71 0.47 6.26
C SER A 40 -10.88 0.57 4.98
N VAL A 41 -10.57 -0.59 4.38
CA VAL A 41 -9.78 -0.69 3.14
C VAL A 41 -10.65 -1.20 2.00
N PRO A 42 -11.00 -0.35 1.00
CA PRO A 42 -11.79 -0.77 -0.15
C PRO A 42 -11.05 -1.83 -0.98
N PRO A 43 -11.68 -2.97 -1.32
CA PRO A 43 -11.05 -3.98 -2.17
C PRO A 43 -10.66 -3.46 -3.55
N SER A 44 -11.36 -2.46 -4.08
CA SER A 44 -11.04 -1.81 -5.35
C SER A 44 -9.72 -1.04 -5.31
N LEU A 45 -9.38 -0.42 -4.17
CA LEU A 45 -8.12 0.30 -4.00
C LEU A 45 -6.94 -0.68 -3.99
N ILE A 46 -7.07 -1.82 -3.29
CA ILE A 46 -6.04 -2.87 -3.27
C ILE A 46 -5.77 -3.38 -4.68
N ARG A 47 -6.81 -3.71 -5.45
CA ARG A 47 -6.66 -4.19 -6.84
C ARG A 47 -5.99 -3.15 -7.72
N ARG A 48 -6.47 -1.91 -7.71
CA ARG A 48 -5.87 -0.81 -8.49
C ARG A 48 -4.39 -0.60 -8.16
N ALA A 49 -4.02 -0.67 -6.89
CA ALA A 49 -2.63 -0.51 -6.47
C ALA A 49 -1.76 -1.70 -6.90
N ALA A 50 -2.25 -2.93 -6.72
CA ALA A 50 -1.58 -4.15 -7.15
C ALA A 50 -1.40 -4.22 -8.68
N ASP A 51 -2.39 -3.75 -9.45
CA ASP A 51 -2.30 -3.67 -10.91
C ASP A 51 -1.36 -2.55 -11.38
N TYR A 52 -1.16 -1.51 -10.56
CA TYR A 52 -0.38 -0.34 -10.94
C TYR A 52 1.11 -0.47 -10.62
N PHE A 53 1.46 -0.95 -9.42
CA PHE A 53 2.85 -1.13 -9.01
C PHE A 53 3.44 -2.40 -9.63
N GLU A 54 4.66 -2.31 -10.14
CA GLU A 54 5.23 -3.37 -10.98
C GLU A 54 5.52 -4.67 -10.23
N LYS A 55 5.97 -4.55 -8.98
CA LYS A 55 6.41 -5.69 -8.15
C LYS A 55 5.68 -5.80 -6.82
N ALA A 56 5.02 -4.73 -6.39
CA ALA A 56 4.57 -4.61 -5.01
C ALA A 56 3.38 -5.54 -4.72
N ALA A 57 3.53 -6.40 -3.71
CA ALA A 57 2.40 -7.06 -3.09
C ALA A 57 1.65 -6.04 -2.22
N VAL A 58 0.39 -5.76 -2.57
CA VAL A 58 -0.48 -4.84 -1.82
C VAL A 58 -1.54 -5.65 -1.09
N SER A 59 -1.51 -5.61 0.25
CA SER A 59 -2.44 -6.37 1.08
C SER A 59 -3.21 -5.48 2.05
N ARG A 60 -4.39 -5.95 2.47
CA ARG A 60 -5.12 -5.38 3.59
C ARG A 60 -4.87 -6.22 4.84
N VAL A 61 -4.75 -5.58 5.99
CA VAL A 61 -4.59 -6.27 7.28
C VAL A 61 -5.53 -5.67 8.31
N TYR A 62 -5.89 -6.49 9.30
CA TYR A 62 -6.55 -6.03 10.51
C TYR A 62 -5.56 -6.06 11.67
N GLY A 63 -5.68 -5.10 12.58
CA GLY A 63 -4.91 -5.08 13.82
C GLY A 63 -5.59 -4.16 14.83
N SER A 64 -5.34 -4.41 16.11
CA SER A 64 -5.68 -3.53 17.21
C SER A 64 -4.43 -3.29 18.07
N THR A 65 -4.51 -2.34 18.99
CA THR A 65 -3.42 -2.12 19.97
C THR A 65 -3.15 -3.35 20.83
N GLU A 66 -4.17 -4.17 21.07
CA GLU A 66 -4.16 -5.39 21.88
C GLU A 66 -3.80 -6.64 21.07
N VAL A 67 -4.06 -6.63 19.76
CA VAL A 67 -3.77 -7.74 18.82
C VAL A 67 -3.03 -7.17 17.61
N PRO A 68 -1.68 -7.24 17.60
CA PRO A 68 -0.85 -6.43 16.68
C PRO A 68 -1.14 -6.59 15.20
N VAL A 69 -1.37 -7.81 14.70
CA VAL A 69 -1.75 -8.03 13.29
C VAL A 69 -2.44 -9.38 13.09
N THR A 70 -3.48 -9.37 12.25
CA THR A 70 -4.15 -10.56 11.69
C THR A 70 -4.37 -10.33 10.19
N THR A 71 -4.04 -11.34 9.38
CA THR A 71 -4.13 -11.32 7.90
C THR A 71 -5.31 -12.11 7.38
#